data_AF-I9C270-F1
#
_entry.id   AF-I9C270-F1
#
_cell.length_a   1.000
_cell.length_b   1.000
_cell.length_c   1.000
_cell.angle_alpha   90.00
_cell.angle_beta   90.00
_cell.angle_gamma   90.00
#
_symmetry.space_group_name_H-M   'P 1'
#
loop_
_entity.id
_entity.type
_entity.pdbx_description
1 polymer ?
#
loop_
_entity_poly.entity_id
_entity_poly.type
_entity_poly.pdbx_seq_one_letter_code
_entity_poly.pdbx_strand_id
1 'polypeptide(L)' 'MSRTPAAFRQADVARAVKAVRAAKMPITGVEIAPDGTIRVLTSPAAETPTSPFDAWKQKRQ' A
#
# COMPACT_ATOMS: atom_id res chain seq x y z
N MET A 1 -30.20 17.73 -6.92
CA MET A 1 -29.71 16.49 -6.30
C MET A 1 -28.82 16.86 -5.12
N SER A 2 -29.26 16.61 -3.88
CA SER A 2 -28.36 16.68 -2.73
C SER A 2 -27.38 15.51 -2.83
N ARG A 3 -26.07 15.81 -2.88
CA ARG A 3 -25.05 14.76 -2.87
C ARG A 3 -24.92 14.26 -1.44
N THR A 4 -25.06 12.95 -1.22
CA THR A 4 -24.71 12.36 0.07
C THR A 4 -23.25 12.68 0.39
N PRO A 5 -22.94 13.18 1.60
CA PRO A 5 -21.56 13.40 2.00
C PRO A 5 -20.74 12.11 1.88
N ALA A 6 -19.48 12.22 1.45
CA ALA A 6 -18.58 11.07 1.44
C ALA A 6 -18.36 10.56 2.87
N ALA A 7 -18.29 9.23 3.03
CA ALA A 7 -18.13 8.57 4.33
C ALA A 7 -16.74 8.82 4.98
N PHE A 8 -15.77 9.33 4.22
CA PHE A 8 -14.40 9.60 4.68
C PHE A 8 -13.98 11.02 4.30
N ARG A 9 -13.00 11.56 5.04
CA ARG A 9 -12.35 12.83 4.72
C ARG A 9 -10.98 12.59 4.07
N GLN A 10 -10.50 13.57 3.33
CA GLN A 10 -9.13 13.54 2.78
C GLN A 10 -8.07 13.35 3.87
N ALA A 11 -8.30 13.93 5.06
CA ALA A 11 -7.43 13.78 6.22
C ALA A 11 -7.29 12.31 6.68
N ASP A 12 -8.33 11.51 6.50
CA ASP A 12 -8.33 10.09 6.88
C ASP A 12 -7.45 9.28 5.92
N VAL A 13 -7.53 9.57 4.62
CA VAL A 13 -6.66 8.96 3.59
C VAL A 13 -5.19 9.31 3.84
N ALA A 14 -4.90 10.59 4.09
CA ALA A 14 -3.56 11.05 4.39
C ALA A 14 -2.99 10.36 5.66
N ARG A 15 -3.82 10.19 6.69
CA ARG A 15 -3.44 9.51 7.93
C ARG A 15 -3.12 8.04 7.68
N ALA A 16 -3.96 7.33 6.93
CA ALA A 16 -3.75 5.91 6.60
C ALA A 16 -2.45 5.70 5.81
N VAL A 17 -2.23 6.49 4.74
CA VAL A 17 -1.01 6.41 3.93
C VAL A 17 0.23 6.72 4.76
N LYS A 18 0.17 7.74 5.63
CA LYS A 18 1.30 8.09 6.51
C LYS A 18 1.64 6.97 7.48
N ALA A 19 0.64 6.31 8.06
CA ALA A 19 0.85 5.19 8.97
C ALA A 19 1.54 4.01 8.28
N VAL A 20 1.10 3.64 7.08
CA VAL A 20 1.70 2.53 6.32
C VAL A 20 3.14 2.85 5.88
N ARG A 21 3.41 4.09 5.45
CA ARG A 21 4.78 4.55 5.17
C ARG A 21 5.68 4.50 6.41
N ALA A 22 5.16 4.91 7.58
CA ALA A 22 5.91 4.84 8.83
C ALA A 22 6.25 3.40 9.24
N ALA A 23 5.38 2.44 8.87
CA ALA A 23 5.63 1.01 9.02
C ALA A 23 6.61 0.42 7.98
N LYS A 24 7.19 1.26 7.11
CA LYS A 24 8.13 0.86 6.03
C LYS A 24 7.55 -0.18 5.08
N MET A 25 6.23 -0.23 4.93
CA MET A 25 5.57 -1.12 3.99
C MET A 25 5.50 -0.46 2.60
N PRO A 26 5.89 -1.16 1.52
CA PRO A 26 5.69 -0.67 0.16
C PRO A 26 4.19 -0.54 -0.14
N ILE A 27 3.76 0.66 -0.51
CA ILE A 27 2.37 0.90 -0.94
C ILE A 27 2.31 0.74 -2.45
N THR A 28 1.43 -0.13 -2.93
CA THR A 28 1.18 -0.37 -4.35
C THR A 28 -0.09 0.32 -4.85
N GLY A 29 -1.03 0.64 -3.94
CA GLY A 29 -2.26 1.32 -4.31
C GLY A 29 -3.08 1.76 -3.10
N VAL A 30 -4.07 2.60 -3.35
CA VAL A 30 -5.08 3.01 -2.37
C VAL A 30 -6.45 2.94 -3.04
N GLU A 31 -7.38 2.24 -2.40
CA GLU A 31 -8.75 2.08 -2.87
C GLU A 31 -9.73 2.55 -1.79
N ILE A 32 -10.87 3.05 -2.23
CA ILE A 32 -12.00 3.37 -1.36
C ILE A 32 -13.13 2.43 -1.72
N ALA A 33 -13.55 1.59 -0.77
CA ALA A 33 -14.70 0.73 -0.95
C ALA A 33 -16.02 1.53 -0.87
N PRO A 34 -17.14 1.01 -1.41
CA PRO A 34 -18.43 1.72 -1.42
C PRO A 34 -18.97 2.09 -0.03
N ASP A 35 -18.54 1.37 1.01
CA ASP A 35 -18.87 1.62 2.42
C ASP A 35 -18.01 2.73 3.06
N GLY A 36 -17.06 3.30 2.32
CA GLY A 36 -16.12 4.31 2.81
C GLY A 36 -14.82 3.76 3.39
N THR A 37 -14.62 2.45 3.40
CA THR A 37 -13.39 1.85 3.91
C THR A 37 -12.19 2.22 3.03
N ILE A 38 -11.15 2.77 3.65
CA ILE A 38 -9.87 3.06 3.00
C ILE A 38 -9.01 1.80 3.03
N ARG A 39 -8.73 1.22 1.86
CA ARG A 39 -7.84 0.06 1.71
C ARG A 39 -6.50 0.54 1.17
N VAL A 40 -5.43 0.30 1.92
CA VAL A 40 -4.05 0.53 1.46
C VAL A 40 -3.49 -0.81 1.02
N LEU A 41 -3.20 -0.93 -0.28
CA LEU A 41 -2.63 -2.14 -0.85
C LEU A 41 -1.12 -2.10 -0.65
N THR A 42 -0.57 -3.17 -0.11
CA THR A 42 0.87 -3.32 0.13
C THR A 42 1.37 -4.58 -0.54
N SER A 43 2.58 -4.55 -1.10
CA SER A 43 3.30 -5.76 -1.49
C SER A 43 4.39 -6.05 -0.45
N PRO A 44 4.73 -7.33 -0.21
CA PRO A 44 5.99 -7.64 0.46
C PRO A 44 7.11 -6.92 -0.30
N ALA A 45 8.02 -6.28 0.45
CA ALA A 45 9.21 -5.72 -0.16
C ALA A 45 9.94 -6.85 -0.89
N ALA A 46 10.29 -6.65 -2.16
CA ALA A 46 11.09 -7.62 -2.89
C ALA A 46 12.37 -7.86 -2.07
N GLU A 47 12.61 -9.11 -1.68
CA GLU A 47 13.83 -9.50 -0.98
C GLU A 47 14.99 -9.11 -1.88
N THR A 48 15.75 -8.10 -1.45
CA THR A 48 16.95 -7.71 -2.18
C THR A 48 17.95 -8.85 -1.99
N PRO A 49 18.46 -9.46 -3.09
CA PRO A 49 19.37 -10.59 -2.97
C PRO A 49 20.57 -10.15 -2.14
N THR A 50 20.72 -10.77 -0.98
CA THR A 50 21.67 -10.36 0.06
C THR A 50 23.07 -10.90 -0.24
N SER A 51 23.19 -11.79 -1.23
CA SER A 51 24.44 -12.31 -1.75
C SER A 51 24.46 -12.45 -3.29
N PRO A 52 25.65 -12.50 -3.91
CA PRO A 52 25.79 -12.82 -5.35
C PRO A 52 25.17 -14.18 -5.74
N PHE A 53 25.14 -15.14 -4.80
CA PHE A 53 24.52 -16.45 -5.03
C PHE A 53 23.00 -16.35 -5.13
N ASP A 54 22.36 -15.54 -4.28
CA ASP A 54 20.91 -15.33 -4.33
C ASP A 54 20.49 -14.64 -5.64
N ALA A 55 21.27 -13.66 -6.09
CA ALA A 55 21.06 -12.98 -7.36
C ALA A 55 21.22 -13.93 -8.57
N TRP A 56 22.15 -14.87 -8.52
CA TRP A 56 22.29 -15.91 -9.54
C TRP A 56 21.10 -16.88 -9.54
N LYS A 57 20.64 -17.32 -8.37
CA LYS A 57 19.52 -18.26 -8.22
C LYS A 57 18.22 -17.67 -8.75
N GLN A 58 17.94 -16.39 -8.45
CA GLN A 58 16.76 -15.68 -8.94
C GLN A 58 16.70 -15.54 -10.47
N LYS A 59 17.85 -15.51 -11.17
CA LYS A 59 17.90 -15.39 -12.64
C LYS A 59 17.67 -16.71 -13.39
N ARG A 60 17.65 -17.84 -12.69
CA ARG A 60 17.58 -19.19 -13.30
C ARG A 60 16.27 -19.93 -13.01
N GLN A 61 15.38 -19.35 -12.23
CA GLN A 61 13.99 -19.78 -12.10
C GLN A 61 13.12 -18.97 -13.08
#